data_AF-A0A2Z5WXP5-F1
#
_entry.id   AF-A0A2Z5WXP5-F1
#
_cell.length_a   1.000
_cell.length_b   1.000
_cell.length_c   1.000
_cell.angle_alpha   90.00
_cell.angle_beta   90.00
_cell.angle_gamma   90.00
#
_symmetry.space_group_name_H-M   'P 1'
#
loop_
_entity.id
_entity.type
_entity.pdbx_description
1 polymer ?
#
loop_
_entity_poly.entity_id
_entity_poly.type
_entity_poly.pdbx_seq_one_letter_code
_entity_poly.pdbx_strand_id
1 'polypeptide(L)'
;MREIDEGLRRSKRRDQFALEKRLAVRIEDLRRALLDEEPQFVHFCGHGAGHDGILLEDLVGYLQLVKAEPLANLFKLFSNQVECVILNACYSEVQAEEISRHINYVIGMKQAIGDQAAIKFSTGFYDAIGAGRSIEDAFEFGKNAIELGNIPEEFTPVIKKHVKLIAKAPESVSSVKWVIVLSATIDDINKPMAETIVKHLQQLSGDATLTLQRIEKGSVILTLQGSEEGFERINSLIQSGELKLLSGFRVEYVQIRHENGKNESNQALLESRKSRSQRSFALESIEFAANPEPRCPIILLIDKSGSMSGEPINALKQGLNTFKETLQVDSLATQRVEVAVVTFSDGVTLAQDFTLASHFVTPDIEAGGATAMGTAIELSLELIEGRKKIYRENGVNYYRPWIFMITDGQPTDNWEQAARRLQEAESTNRISFFSVGVRDADMEILRQISSNPPMLLNGLDFRSMFLWLSNSLVRVSSSKLAAQVQLPPVAWGVV
;
A
#
# COMPACT_ATOMS: atom_id res chain seq x y z
N MET A 1 -18.22 -31.75 3.68
CA MET A 1 -17.66 -33.10 3.43
C MET A 1 -18.59 -34.02 2.66
N ARG A 2 -19.82 -34.30 3.12
CA ARG A 2 -20.77 -35.18 2.39
C ARG A 2 -21.07 -34.68 0.96
N GLU A 3 -21.41 -33.39 0.83
CA GLU A 3 -21.73 -32.80 -0.48
C GLU A 3 -20.56 -32.83 -1.47
N ILE A 4 -19.32 -32.71 -0.97
CA ILE A 4 -18.11 -32.80 -1.80
C ILE A 4 -17.96 -34.22 -2.38
N ASP A 5 -18.15 -35.26 -1.55
CA ASP A 5 -18.12 -36.66 -1.99
C ASP A 5 -19.23 -36.95 -3.01
N GLU A 6 -20.45 -36.45 -2.77
CA GLU A 6 -21.58 -36.61 -3.70
C GLU A 6 -21.32 -35.92 -5.05
N GLY A 7 -20.78 -34.69 -5.05
CA GLY A 7 -20.44 -33.95 -6.27
C GLY A 7 -19.34 -34.64 -7.09
N LEU A 8 -18.24 -35.03 -6.43
CA LEU A 8 -17.12 -35.71 -7.11
C LEU A 8 -17.54 -37.06 -7.70
N ARG A 9 -18.36 -37.86 -6.99
CA ARG A 9 -18.86 -39.16 -7.50
C ARG A 9 -19.75 -39.04 -8.73
N ARG A 10 -20.52 -37.95 -8.83
CA ARG A 10 -21.40 -37.68 -9.98
C ARG A 10 -20.67 -37.03 -11.16
N SER A 11 -19.43 -36.59 -10.95
CA SER A 11 -18.66 -35.88 -11.95
C SER A 11 -18.24 -36.75 -13.13
N LYS A 12 -18.04 -36.12 -14.30
CA LYS A 12 -17.59 -36.81 -15.53
C LYS A 12 -16.19 -37.40 -15.40
N ARG A 13 -15.38 -36.88 -14.48
CA ARG A 13 -14.00 -37.31 -14.22
C ARG A 13 -13.83 -37.94 -12.84
N ARG A 14 -14.89 -38.55 -12.28
CA ARG A 14 -14.88 -39.15 -10.93
C ARG A 14 -13.69 -40.08 -10.67
N ASP A 15 -13.22 -40.79 -11.70
CA ASP A 15 -12.12 -41.76 -11.58
C ASP A 15 -10.73 -41.06 -11.43
N GLN A 16 -10.67 -39.73 -11.53
CA GLN A 16 -9.45 -38.91 -11.34
C GLN A 16 -9.34 -38.31 -9.93
N PHE A 17 -10.34 -38.52 -9.06
CA PHE A 17 -10.37 -37.92 -7.73
C PHE A 17 -10.44 -39.00 -6.64
N ALA A 18 -9.51 -38.93 -5.69
CA ALA A 18 -9.59 -39.65 -4.42
C ALA A 18 -9.88 -38.61 -3.31
N LEU A 19 -11.00 -38.79 -2.60
CA LEU A 19 -11.37 -37.90 -1.50
C LEU A 19 -11.00 -38.55 -0.16
N GLU A 20 -9.86 -38.15 0.39
CA GLU A 20 -9.44 -38.53 1.74
C GLU A 20 -10.00 -37.57 2.78
N LYS A 21 -10.59 -38.13 3.83
CA LYS A 21 -11.28 -37.36 4.88
C LYS A 21 -10.62 -37.64 6.22
N ARG A 22 -10.20 -36.58 6.91
CA ARG A 22 -9.68 -36.63 8.27
C ARG A 22 -10.48 -35.63 9.13
N LEU A 23 -10.94 -36.07 10.30
CA LEU A 23 -11.67 -35.25 11.27
C LEU A 23 -10.75 -34.91 12.44
N ALA A 24 -11.02 -33.81 13.16
CA ALA A 24 -10.31 -33.47 14.40
C ALA A 24 -8.77 -33.47 14.24
N VAL A 25 -8.29 -32.89 13.14
CA VAL A 25 -6.89 -33.02 12.70
C VAL A 25 -6.00 -32.13 13.57
N ARG A 26 -5.03 -32.73 14.26
CA ARG A 26 -3.96 -31.99 14.94
C ARG A 26 -2.95 -31.46 13.93
N ILE A 27 -2.13 -30.46 14.29
CA ILE A 27 -1.06 -29.98 13.38
C ILE A 27 -0.16 -31.13 12.91
N GLU A 28 0.18 -32.05 13.80
CA GLU A 28 1.01 -33.21 13.46
C GLU A 28 0.33 -34.15 12.47
N ASP A 29 -0.99 -34.32 12.59
CA ASP A 29 -1.79 -35.16 11.71
C ASP A 29 -1.94 -34.52 10.32
N LEU A 30 -2.05 -33.18 10.26
CA LEU A 30 -2.04 -32.45 9.00
C LEU A 30 -0.72 -32.66 8.25
N ARG A 31 0.42 -32.51 8.95
CA ARG A 31 1.74 -32.74 8.35
C ARG A 31 1.92 -34.18 7.86
N ARG A 32 1.47 -35.17 8.64
CA ARG A 32 1.51 -36.59 8.23
C ARG A 32 0.62 -36.85 7.03
N ALA A 33 -0.61 -36.32 7.02
CA ALA A 33 -1.53 -36.48 5.91
C ALA A 33 -0.98 -35.89 4.60
N LEU A 34 -0.28 -34.75 4.64
CA LEU A 34 0.39 -34.19 3.46
C LEU A 34 1.51 -35.09 2.92
N LEU A 35 2.25 -35.77 3.81
CA LEU A 35 3.30 -36.72 3.43
C LEU A 35 2.74 -38.03 2.89
N ASP A 36 1.69 -38.55 3.51
CA ASP A 36 1.16 -39.89 3.22
C ASP A 36 0.24 -39.90 1.98
N GLU A 37 -0.60 -38.87 1.82
CA GLU A 37 -1.64 -38.82 0.78
C GLU A 37 -1.24 -38.02 -0.46
N GLU A 38 -0.13 -37.29 -0.38
CA GLU A 38 0.40 -36.48 -1.48
C GLU A 38 -0.65 -35.60 -2.22
N PRO A 39 -1.48 -34.81 -1.50
CA PRO A 39 -2.68 -34.24 -2.09
C PRO A 39 -2.40 -33.06 -3.03
N GLN A 40 -3.13 -33.00 -4.15
CA GLN A 40 -3.15 -31.80 -5.02
C GLN A 40 -4.05 -30.69 -4.48
N PHE A 41 -5.08 -31.05 -3.70
CA PHE A 41 -6.03 -30.12 -3.09
C PHE A 41 -6.11 -30.37 -1.59
N VAL A 42 -6.02 -29.31 -0.79
CA VAL A 42 -6.19 -29.38 0.66
C VAL A 42 -7.37 -28.51 1.05
N HIS A 43 -8.40 -29.10 1.66
CA HIS A 43 -9.58 -28.38 2.11
C HIS A 43 -9.70 -28.45 3.62
N PHE A 44 -9.49 -27.31 4.28
CA PHE A 44 -9.73 -27.13 5.69
C PHE A 44 -11.13 -26.53 5.92
N CYS A 45 -11.91 -27.13 6.81
CA CYS A 45 -13.21 -26.62 7.23
C CYS A 45 -13.24 -26.60 8.76
N GLY A 46 -13.38 -25.41 9.35
CA GLY A 46 -13.31 -25.24 10.80
C GLY A 46 -13.47 -23.79 11.23
N HIS A 47 -13.07 -23.49 12.47
CA HIS A 47 -13.14 -22.14 12.99
C HIS A 47 -11.86 -21.34 12.70
N GLY A 48 -12.00 -20.03 12.55
CA GLY A 48 -10.90 -19.11 12.36
C GLY A 48 -11.13 -17.81 13.13
N ALA A 49 -10.03 -17.17 13.51
CA ALA A 49 -10.00 -15.95 14.33
C ALA A 49 -9.08 -14.89 13.69
N GLY A 50 -9.07 -14.81 12.36
CA GLY A 50 -8.30 -13.80 11.63
C GLY A 50 -6.80 -13.93 11.90
N HIS A 51 -6.18 -12.84 12.38
CA HIS A 51 -4.76 -12.80 12.71
C HIS A 51 -4.32 -13.81 13.78
N ASP A 52 -5.25 -14.23 14.65
CA ASP A 52 -4.92 -15.19 15.71
C ASP A 52 -4.75 -16.61 15.19
N GLY A 53 -5.34 -16.95 14.03
CA GLY A 53 -5.14 -18.24 13.39
C GLY A 53 -6.41 -19.00 12.99
N ILE A 54 -6.21 -20.19 12.42
CA ILE A 54 -7.25 -21.23 12.32
C ILE A 54 -7.17 -22.17 13.53
N LEU A 55 -8.29 -22.71 13.98
CA LEU A 55 -8.35 -23.60 15.12
C LEU A 55 -8.10 -25.06 14.68
N LEU A 56 -7.10 -25.70 15.28
CA LEU A 56 -6.80 -27.13 15.18
C LEU A 56 -6.79 -27.76 16.57
N GLU A 57 -6.75 -29.10 16.67
CA GLU A 57 -6.63 -29.77 17.97
C GLU A 57 -5.17 -29.95 18.39
N ASP A 58 -4.89 -29.89 19.69
CA ASP A 58 -3.60 -30.25 20.28
C ASP A 58 -3.53 -31.74 20.67
N LEU A 59 -2.41 -32.15 21.28
CA LEU A 59 -2.18 -33.55 21.68
C LEU A 59 -3.17 -34.08 22.74
N VAL A 60 -3.90 -33.20 23.41
CA VAL A 60 -4.87 -33.50 24.47
C VAL A 60 -6.32 -33.31 23.99
N GLY A 61 -6.52 -32.81 22.76
CA GLY A 61 -7.82 -32.54 22.16
C GLY A 61 -8.38 -31.15 22.47
N TYR A 62 -7.56 -30.24 23.01
CA TYR A 62 -7.94 -28.83 23.17
C TYR A 62 -7.75 -28.06 21.86
N LEU A 63 -8.52 -26.99 21.71
CA LEU A 63 -8.42 -26.10 20.56
C LEU A 63 -7.15 -25.25 20.66
N GLN A 64 -6.30 -25.33 19.63
CA GLN A 64 -5.09 -24.55 19.44
C GLN A 64 -5.23 -23.68 18.19
N LEU A 65 -4.94 -22.39 18.35
CA LEU A 65 -4.86 -21.45 17.24
C LEU A 65 -3.52 -21.55 16.51
N VAL A 66 -3.57 -21.62 15.18
CA VAL A 66 -2.40 -21.71 14.31
C VAL A 66 -2.32 -20.49 13.42
N LYS A 67 -1.29 -19.69 13.67
CA LYS A 67 -1.01 -18.44 12.94
C LYS A 67 -0.67 -18.70 11.47
N ALA A 68 -0.82 -17.66 10.65
CA ALA A 68 -0.61 -17.70 9.21
C ALA A 68 0.82 -18.12 8.82
N GLU A 69 1.86 -17.57 9.46
CA GLU A 69 3.25 -17.85 9.10
C GLU A 69 3.66 -19.33 9.31
N PRO A 70 3.41 -19.97 10.48
CA PRO A 70 3.69 -21.40 10.63
C PRO A 70 2.97 -22.29 9.61
N LEU A 71 1.72 -21.95 9.26
CA LEU A 71 0.94 -22.71 8.30
C LEU A 71 1.48 -22.52 6.87
N ALA A 72 1.86 -21.31 6.49
CA ALA A 72 2.51 -21.01 5.21
C ALA A 72 3.87 -21.72 5.09
N ASN A 73 4.67 -21.73 6.16
CA ASN A 73 5.94 -22.46 6.22
C ASN A 73 5.76 -23.97 6.04
N LEU A 74 4.66 -24.55 6.55
CA LEU A 74 4.32 -25.95 6.28
C LEU A 74 4.03 -26.15 4.79
N PHE A 75 3.11 -25.37 4.21
CA PHE A 75 2.73 -25.50 2.80
C PHE A 75 3.87 -25.22 1.83
N LYS A 76 4.83 -24.35 2.20
CA LYS A 76 6.07 -24.14 1.45
C LYS A 76 6.83 -25.43 1.18
N LEU A 77 6.82 -26.38 2.12
CA LEU A 77 7.49 -27.67 1.96
C LEU A 77 6.82 -28.57 0.91
N PHE A 78 5.56 -28.27 0.55
CA PHE A 78 4.74 -29.05 -0.37
C PHE A 78 4.34 -28.26 -1.63
N SER A 79 5.04 -27.15 -1.94
CA SER A 79 4.69 -26.24 -3.05
C SER A 79 4.73 -26.88 -4.44
N ASN A 80 5.47 -27.97 -4.60
CA ASN A 80 5.56 -28.72 -5.86
C ASN A 80 4.44 -29.77 -6.03
N GLN A 81 3.61 -29.96 -5.00
CA GLN A 81 2.60 -31.01 -4.92
C GLN A 81 1.19 -30.43 -4.74
N VAL A 82 1.03 -29.55 -3.75
CA VAL A 82 -0.26 -28.91 -3.47
C VAL A 82 -0.46 -27.77 -4.47
N GLU A 83 -1.51 -27.88 -5.28
CA GLU A 83 -1.88 -26.87 -6.27
C GLU A 83 -2.87 -25.85 -5.68
N CYS A 84 -3.78 -26.33 -4.82
CA CYS A 84 -4.83 -25.49 -4.24
C CYS A 84 -5.11 -25.79 -2.77
N VAL A 85 -5.19 -24.75 -1.96
CA VAL A 85 -5.61 -24.82 -0.55
C VAL A 85 -6.90 -24.04 -0.36
N ILE A 86 -7.90 -24.63 0.28
CA ILE A 86 -9.18 -23.99 0.61
C ILE A 86 -9.31 -23.93 2.12
N LEU A 87 -9.43 -22.72 2.68
CA LEU A 87 -9.59 -22.47 4.11
C LEU A 87 -11.01 -21.98 4.38
N ASN A 88 -11.97 -22.91 4.47
CA ASN A 88 -13.34 -22.64 4.93
C ASN A 88 -13.36 -22.42 6.45
N ALA A 89 -12.85 -21.27 6.87
CA ALA A 89 -12.84 -20.82 8.25
C ALA A 89 -13.00 -19.30 8.29
N CYS A 90 -13.70 -18.79 9.32
CA CYS A 90 -13.95 -17.36 9.46
C CYS A 90 -12.65 -16.55 9.43
N TYR A 91 -12.63 -15.47 8.65
CA TYR A 91 -11.49 -14.54 8.54
C TYR A 91 -10.17 -15.21 8.10
N SER A 92 -10.22 -16.34 7.37
CA SER A 92 -9.04 -17.08 6.93
C SER A 92 -8.23 -16.42 5.80
N GLU A 93 -8.64 -15.24 5.32
CA GLU A 93 -7.91 -14.48 4.29
C GLU A 93 -6.46 -14.20 4.70
N VAL A 94 -6.20 -13.94 5.98
CA VAL A 94 -4.85 -13.67 6.50
C VAL A 94 -3.91 -14.86 6.26
N GLN A 95 -4.41 -16.08 6.47
CA GLN A 95 -3.68 -17.32 6.19
C GLN A 95 -3.55 -17.55 4.68
N ALA A 96 -4.61 -17.25 3.92
CA ALA A 96 -4.59 -17.41 2.48
C ALA A 96 -3.52 -16.54 1.80
N GLU A 97 -3.35 -15.31 2.26
CA GLU A 97 -2.32 -14.39 1.77
C GLU A 97 -0.91 -14.98 1.94
N GLU A 98 -0.58 -15.43 3.17
CA GLU A 98 0.75 -15.98 3.47
C GLU A 98 1.02 -17.31 2.74
N ILE A 99 0.04 -18.22 2.66
CA ILE A 99 0.20 -19.51 1.97
C ILE A 99 0.36 -19.29 0.45
N SER A 100 -0.33 -18.29 -0.12
CA SER A 100 -0.26 -18.00 -1.55
C SER A 100 1.11 -17.51 -2.03
N ARG A 101 2.00 -17.14 -1.10
CA ARG A 101 3.42 -16.91 -1.41
C ARG A 101 4.16 -18.18 -1.84
N HIS A 102 3.56 -19.36 -1.67
CA HIS A 102 4.16 -20.64 -2.01
C HIS A 102 3.23 -21.58 -2.80
N ILE A 103 1.90 -21.47 -2.64
CA ILE A 103 0.92 -22.32 -3.32
C ILE A 103 0.16 -21.55 -4.39
N ASN A 104 0.07 -22.12 -5.59
CA ASN A 104 -0.55 -21.50 -6.78
C ASN A 104 -1.90 -20.86 -6.52
N TYR A 105 -2.77 -21.55 -5.79
CA TYR A 105 -4.11 -21.08 -5.48
C TYR A 105 -4.43 -21.28 -4.01
N VAL A 106 -4.85 -20.22 -3.33
CA VAL A 106 -5.33 -20.33 -1.96
C VAL A 106 -6.63 -19.57 -1.80
N ILE A 107 -7.67 -20.26 -1.36
CA ILE A 107 -8.99 -19.70 -1.11
C ILE A 107 -9.16 -19.50 0.39
N GLY A 108 -9.45 -18.27 0.80
CA GLY A 108 -9.76 -17.91 2.18
C GLY A 108 -11.10 -17.19 2.30
N MET A 109 -11.47 -16.80 3.52
CA MET A 109 -12.70 -16.07 3.82
C MET A 109 -12.34 -14.71 4.39
N LYS A 110 -12.83 -13.63 3.77
CA LYS A 110 -12.55 -12.25 4.24
C LYS A 110 -13.26 -11.90 5.56
N GLN A 111 -14.33 -12.63 5.87
CA GLN A 111 -15.19 -12.40 7.02
C GLN A 111 -15.69 -13.73 7.60
N ALA A 112 -16.56 -13.66 8.62
CA ALA A 112 -17.29 -14.83 9.08
C ALA A 112 -18.14 -15.43 7.94
N ILE A 113 -18.08 -16.74 7.78
CA ILE A 113 -18.89 -17.49 6.80
C ILE A 113 -19.83 -18.43 7.55
N GLY A 114 -21.10 -18.44 7.16
CA GLY A 114 -22.10 -19.36 7.67
C GLY A 114 -21.96 -20.75 7.05
N ASP A 115 -22.36 -21.78 7.79
CA ASP A 115 -22.26 -23.18 7.35
C ASP A 115 -22.93 -23.42 5.99
N GLN A 116 -24.09 -22.80 5.74
CA GLN A 116 -24.80 -22.95 4.47
C GLN A 116 -24.02 -22.36 3.30
N ALA A 117 -23.40 -21.19 3.47
CA ALA A 117 -22.57 -20.59 2.44
C ALA A 117 -21.31 -21.42 2.19
N ALA A 118 -20.63 -21.86 3.25
CA ALA A 118 -19.43 -22.70 3.14
C ALA A 118 -19.73 -24.03 2.43
N ILE A 119 -20.87 -24.66 2.73
CA ILE A 119 -21.34 -25.87 2.06
C ILE A 119 -21.61 -25.58 0.58
N LYS A 120 -22.41 -24.55 0.25
CA LYS A 120 -22.75 -24.20 -1.13
C LYS A 120 -21.53 -23.86 -1.98
N PHE A 121 -20.62 -23.07 -1.42
CA PHE A 121 -19.35 -22.74 -2.05
C PHE A 121 -18.57 -24.01 -2.41
N SER A 122 -18.38 -24.90 -1.41
CA SER A 122 -17.64 -26.14 -1.60
C SER A 122 -18.28 -27.02 -2.66
N THR A 123 -19.61 -27.16 -2.65
CA THR A 123 -20.34 -27.94 -3.66
C THR A 123 -20.10 -27.39 -5.07
N GLY A 124 -20.33 -26.09 -5.29
CA GLY A 124 -20.14 -25.46 -6.60
C GLY A 124 -18.69 -25.55 -7.09
N PHE A 125 -17.73 -25.35 -6.18
CA PHE A 125 -16.31 -25.48 -6.47
C PHE A 125 -15.95 -26.88 -6.95
N TYR A 126 -16.29 -27.93 -6.19
CA TYR A 126 -15.92 -29.29 -6.55
C TYR A 126 -16.74 -29.87 -7.71
N ASP A 127 -17.97 -29.41 -7.94
CA ASP A 127 -18.73 -29.75 -9.14
C ASP A 127 -18.00 -29.25 -10.40
N ALA A 128 -17.47 -28.03 -10.37
CA ALA A 128 -16.70 -27.46 -11.47
C ALA A 128 -15.34 -28.15 -11.67
N ILE A 129 -14.62 -28.42 -10.58
CA ILE A 129 -13.37 -29.20 -10.63
C ILE A 129 -13.61 -30.60 -11.20
N GLY A 130 -14.65 -31.30 -10.73
CA GLY A 130 -15.05 -32.61 -11.25
C GLY A 130 -15.49 -32.58 -12.73
N ALA A 131 -15.99 -31.44 -13.20
CA ALA A 131 -16.30 -31.20 -14.61
C ALA A 131 -15.05 -30.86 -15.45
N GLY A 132 -13.88 -30.71 -14.83
CA GLY A 132 -12.61 -30.42 -15.50
C GLY A 132 -12.36 -28.95 -15.81
N ARG A 133 -12.99 -28.04 -15.05
CA ARG A 133 -12.76 -26.60 -15.15
C ARG A 133 -11.46 -26.19 -14.43
N SER A 134 -10.97 -24.98 -14.72
CA SER A 134 -9.85 -24.40 -13.99
C SER A 134 -10.21 -24.07 -12.54
N ILE A 135 -9.22 -23.82 -11.70
CA ILE A 135 -9.44 -23.45 -10.29
C ILE A 135 -10.14 -22.08 -10.20
N GLU A 136 -9.80 -21.15 -11.08
CA GLU A 136 -10.48 -19.85 -11.18
C GLU A 136 -11.95 -20.01 -11.56
N ASP A 137 -12.24 -20.82 -12.57
CA ASP A 137 -13.61 -21.10 -12.96
C ASP A 137 -14.36 -21.75 -11.80
N ALA A 138 -13.75 -22.74 -11.15
CA ALA A 138 -14.34 -23.43 -10.01
C ALA A 138 -14.62 -22.48 -8.84
N PHE A 139 -13.73 -21.52 -8.58
CA PHE A 139 -13.95 -20.46 -7.60
C PHE A 139 -15.19 -19.63 -7.93
N GLU A 140 -15.37 -19.22 -9.19
CA GLU A 140 -16.57 -18.50 -9.62
C GLU A 140 -17.83 -19.37 -9.55
N PHE A 141 -17.77 -20.66 -9.88
CA PHE A 141 -18.89 -21.60 -9.67
C PHE A 141 -19.27 -21.74 -8.19
N GLY A 142 -18.28 -21.76 -7.29
CA GLY A 142 -18.51 -21.78 -5.85
C GLY A 142 -19.26 -20.53 -5.38
N LYS A 143 -18.84 -19.33 -5.81
CA LYS A 143 -19.52 -18.07 -5.50
C LYS A 143 -20.95 -18.05 -6.06
N ASN A 144 -21.11 -18.46 -7.32
CA ASN A 144 -22.43 -18.52 -7.95
C ASN A 144 -23.37 -19.52 -7.25
N ALA A 145 -22.85 -20.63 -6.71
CA ALA A 145 -23.65 -21.57 -5.93
C ALA A 145 -24.18 -20.97 -4.61
N ILE A 146 -23.43 -20.05 -3.98
CA ILE A 146 -23.92 -19.28 -2.83
C ILE A 146 -25.03 -18.32 -3.28
N GLU A 147 -24.78 -17.57 -4.35
CA GLU A 147 -25.71 -16.58 -4.92
C GLU A 147 -27.05 -17.22 -5.33
N LEU A 148 -27.02 -18.33 -6.06
CA LEU A 148 -28.22 -19.11 -6.44
C LEU A 148 -28.96 -19.69 -5.23
N GLY A 149 -28.26 -19.84 -4.09
CA GLY A 149 -28.86 -20.21 -2.81
C GLY A 149 -29.59 -19.06 -2.11
N ASN A 150 -29.54 -17.83 -2.65
CA ASN A 150 -29.99 -16.59 -2.00
C ASN A 150 -29.35 -16.36 -0.63
N ILE A 151 -28.06 -16.69 -0.49
CA ILE A 151 -27.30 -16.48 0.74
C ILE A 151 -26.39 -15.26 0.52
N PRO A 152 -26.50 -14.18 1.32
CA PRO A 152 -25.78 -12.92 1.10
C PRO A 152 -24.32 -13.00 1.61
N GLU A 153 -23.59 -14.02 1.19
CA GLU A 153 -22.20 -14.31 1.58
C GLU A 153 -21.33 -14.71 0.38
N GLU A 154 -21.80 -14.49 -0.86
CA GLU A 154 -21.13 -14.84 -2.12
C GLU A 154 -19.80 -14.11 -2.33
N PHE A 155 -19.62 -12.97 -1.67
CA PHE A 155 -18.37 -12.21 -1.68
C PHE A 155 -17.44 -12.59 -0.52
N THR A 156 -17.82 -13.50 0.37
CA THR A 156 -17.00 -13.91 1.52
C THR A 156 -15.76 -14.73 1.11
N PRO A 157 -15.86 -15.72 0.20
CA PRO A 157 -14.69 -16.42 -0.33
C PRO A 157 -13.85 -15.49 -1.20
N VAL A 158 -12.53 -15.53 -1.01
CA VAL A 158 -11.54 -14.80 -1.82
C VAL A 158 -10.45 -15.76 -2.29
N ILE A 159 -9.94 -15.54 -3.50
CA ILE A 159 -8.85 -16.34 -4.06
C ILE A 159 -7.56 -15.51 -4.12
N LYS A 160 -6.48 -16.07 -3.59
CA LYS A 160 -5.11 -15.57 -3.64
C LYS A 160 -4.32 -16.45 -4.59
N LYS A 161 -3.48 -15.83 -5.42
CA LYS A 161 -2.71 -16.53 -6.45
C LYS A 161 -1.22 -16.37 -6.20
N HIS A 162 -0.48 -17.46 -6.30
CA HIS A 162 0.97 -17.37 -6.33
C HIS A 162 1.42 -16.78 -7.66
N VAL A 163 2.21 -15.71 -7.58
CA VAL A 163 2.91 -15.19 -8.74
C VAL A 163 4.15 -16.06 -8.96
N LYS A 164 4.00 -17.13 -9.75
CA LYS A 164 5.13 -17.97 -10.16
C LYS A 164 6.10 -17.13 -11.02
N LEU A 165 7.30 -16.88 -10.51
CA LEU A 165 8.45 -16.46 -11.32
C LEU A 165 8.87 -17.64 -12.22
N ILE A 166 8.31 -17.76 -13.43
CA ILE A 166 8.79 -18.70 -14.44
C ILE A 166 9.63 -17.94 -15.46
N ALA A 167 10.90 -18.32 -15.60
CA ALA A 167 11.72 -18.00 -16.76
C ALA A 167 11.15 -18.74 -17.97
N LYS A 168 10.50 -18.02 -18.90
CA LYS A 168 10.05 -18.55 -20.19
C LYS A 168 11.05 -18.13 -21.27
N ALA A 169 11.51 -19.08 -22.07
CA ALA A 169 12.37 -18.82 -23.23
C ALA A 169 11.64 -17.93 -24.26
N PRO A 170 12.38 -17.13 -25.07
CA PRO A 170 11.83 -15.94 -25.70
C PRO A 170 11.02 -16.29 -26.95
N GLU A 171 9.70 -16.17 -26.86
CA GLU A 171 8.90 -15.75 -28.01
C GLU A 171 9.01 -14.23 -28.11
N SER A 172 9.10 -13.72 -29.34
CA SER A 172 9.47 -12.35 -29.71
C SER A 172 8.83 -11.25 -28.85
N VAL A 173 9.48 -10.88 -27.74
CA VAL A 173 9.03 -9.76 -26.91
C VAL A 173 9.56 -8.48 -27.54
N SER A 174 8.67 -7.52 -27.78
CA SER A 174 9.04 -6.15 -28.13
C SER A 174 9.96 -5.59 -27.05
N SER A 175 11.25 -5.42 -27.38
CA SER A 175 12.22 -4.87 -26.45
C SER A 175 12.01 -3.36 -26.30
N VAL A 176 11.94 -2.87 -25.08
CA VAL A 176 11.78 -1.47 -24.68
C VAL A 176 13.05 -0.94 -23.99
N LYS A 177 13.27 0.38 -24.05
CA LYS A 177 14.39 1.02 -23.35
C LYS A 177 14.02 1.32 -21.92
N TRP A 178 14.71 0.71 -20.97
CA TRP A 178 14.58 1.03 -19.56
C TRP A 178 15.58 2.12 -19.17
N VAL A 179 15.19 2.99 -18.26
CA VAL A 179 16.07 3.98 -17.62
C VAL A 179 15.95 3.75 -16.13
N ILE A 180 17.03 3.28 -15.50
CA ILE A 180 17.13 3.11 -14.05
C ILE A 180 18.11 4.14 -13.48
N VAL A 181 17.72 4.78 -12.38
CA VAL A 181 18.54 5.79 -11.70
C VAL A 181 18.99 5.24 -10.37
N LEU A 182 20.29 5.25 -10.15
CA LEU A 182 20.95 4.78 -8.93
C LEU A 182 21.57 5.95 -8.18
N SER A 183 21.49 5.89 -6.86
CA SER A 183 22.21 6.80 -5.97
C SER A 183 23.67 6.38 -5.87
N ALA A 184 24.51 6.89 -6.77
CA ALA A 184 25.94 6.60 -6.87
C ALA A 184 26.66 7.68 -7.67
N THR A 185 28.00 7.72 -7.59
CA THR A 185 28.84 8.50 -8.50
C THR A 185 29.37 7.62 -9.64
N ILE A 186 29.81 8.22 -10.75
CA ILE A 186 30.33 7.45 -11.89
C ILE A 186 31.64 6.72 -11.56
N ASP A 187 32.36 7.16 -10.54
CA ASP A 187 33.58 6.51 -10.05
C ASP A 187 33.25 5.20 -9.29
N ASP A 188 32.04 5.12 -8.71
CA ASP A 188 31.54 3.93 -8.00
C ASP A 188 31.02 2.83 -8.95
N ILE A 189 30.59 3.22 -10.17
CA ILE A 189 29.98 2.31 -11.16
C ILE A 189 30.81 2.29 -12.45
N ASN A 190 31.90 1.55 -12.40
CA ASN A 190 32.69 1.20 -13.59
C ASN A 190 31.98 0.13 -14.46
N LYS A 191 32.48 -0.11 -15.68
CA LYS A 191 31.88 -1.09 -16.62
C LYS A 191 31.67 -2.50 -16.00
N PRO A 192 32.65 -3.09 -15.28
CA PRO A 192 32.43 -4.36 -14.56
C PRO A 192 31.30 -4.34 -13.52
N MET A 193 31.16 -3.23 -12.77
CA MET A 193 30.10 -3.07 -11.79
C MET A 193 28.73 -2.92 -12.48
N ALA A 194 28.68 -2.15 -13.57
CA ALA A 194 27.46 -2.00 -14.39
C ALA A 194 27.00 -3.34 -14.98
N GLU A 195 27.92 -4.20 -15.43
CA GLU A 195 27.61 -5.56 -15.87
C GLU A 195 27.09 -6.45 -14.73
N THR A 196 27.62 -6.26 -13.51
CA THR A 196 27.13 -6.96 -12.31
C THR A 196 25.71 -6.51 -11.95
N ILE A 197 25.42 -5.22 -12.06
CA ILE A 197 24.08 -4.64 -11.88
C ILE A 197 23.11 -5.22 -12.91
N VAL A 198 23.51 -5.29 -14.19
CA VAL A 198 22.66 -5.87 -15.24
C VAL A 198 22.36 -7.35 -14.96
N LYS A 199 23.35 -8.15 -14.52
CA LYS A 199 23.12 -9.56 -14.15
C LYS A 199 22.14 -9.70 -12.98
N HIS A 200 22.26 -8.84 -11.98
CA HIS A 200 21.33 -8.83 -10.86
C HIS A 200 19.91 -8.46 -11.32
N LEU A 201 19.78 -7.46 -12.21
CA LEU A 201 18.51 -7.11 -12.81
C LEU A 201 17.92 -8.22 -13.68
N GLN A 202 18.73 -8.96 -14.46
CA GLN A 202 18.27 -10.12 -15.23
C GLN A 202 17.68 -11.21 -14.32
N GLN A 203 18.29 -11.43 -13.15
CA GLN A 203 17.80 -12.40 -12.16
C GLN A 203 16.47 -11.97 -11.54
N LEU A 204 16.38 -10.69 -11.13
CA LEU A 204 15.18 -10.14 -10.48
C LEU A 204 14.02 -9.97 -11.47
N SER A 205 14.31 -9.51 -12.68
CA SER A 205 13.32 -9.29 -13.72
C SER A 205 12.89 -10.57 -14.41
N GLY A 206 13.66 -11.66 -14.29
CA GLY A 206 13.49 -12.86 -15.10
C GLY A 206 13.72 -12.63 -16.60
N ASP A 207 14.29 -11.50 -17.00
CA ASP A 207 14.56 -11.12 -18.38
C ASP A 207 16.04 -11.30 -18.72
N ALA A 208 16.38 -12.45 -19.29
CA ALA A 208 17.74 -12.76 -19.74
C ALA A 208 18.20 -11.91 -20.94
N THR A 209 17.29 -11.21 -21.63
CA THR A 209 17.60 -10.37 -22.80
C THR A 209 18.03 -8.95 -22.43
N LEU A 210 17.91 -8.59 -21.14
CA LEU A 210 18.25 -7.26 -20.65
C LEU A 210 19.74 -6.95 -20.88
N THR A 211 20.03 -5.88 -21.62
CA THR A 211 21.40 -5.47 -21.96
C THR A 211 21.65 -4.00 -21.62
N LEU A 212 22.86 -3.69 -21.15
CA LEU A 212 23.28 -2.31 -20.92
C LEU A 212 23.54 -1.59 -22.24
N GLN A 213 22.90 -0.44 -22.45
CA GLN A 213 23.06 0.37 -23.65
C GLN A 213 24.01 1.56 -23.42
N ARG A 214 23.85 2.27 -22.29
CA ARG A 214 24.66 3.45 -21.96
C ARG A 214 24.63 3.76 -20.46
N ILE A 215 25.66 4.45 -20.01
CA ILE A 215 25.81 5.03 -18.67
C ILE A 215 25.98 6.54 -18.86
N GLU A 216 25.15 7.36 -18.21
CA GLU A 216 25.25 8.83 -18.29
C GLU A 216 25.85 9.44 -17.00
N LYS A 217 26.46 10.63 -17.12
CA LYS A 217 27.13 11.34 -16.00
C LYS A 217 26.10 12.10 -15.13
N GLY A 218 26.16 11.93 -13.81
CA GLY A 218 25.21 12.47 -12.82
C GLY A 218 24.92 11.42 -11.73
N SER A 219 23.78 11.51 -11.02
CA SER A 219 23.20 10.33 -10.35
C SER A 219 23.16 9.21 -11.38
N VAL A 220 23.82 8.08 -11.15
CA VAL A 220 24.14 7.13 -12.22
C VAL A 220 22.86 6.66 -12.92
N ILE A 221 22.72 7.05 -14.19
CA ILE A 221 21.61 6.65 -15.06
C ILE A 221 22.09 5.50 -15.94
N LEU A 222 21.53 4.32 -15.75
CA LEU A 222 21.74 3.19 -16.65
C LEU A 222 20.56 3.12 -17.62
N THR A 223 20.86 3.16 -18.92
CA THR A 223 19.87 2.82 -19.93
C THR A 223 20.05 1.38 -20.35
N LEU A 224 19.00 0.58 -20.26
CA LEU A 224 18.99 -0.84 -20.55
C LEU A 224 18.02 -1.11 -21.71
N GLN A 225 18.22 -2.19 -22.45
CA GLN A 225 17.28 -2.69 -23.45
C GLN A 225 16.80 -4.06 -22.98
N GLY A 226 15.49 -4.20 -22.72
CA GLY A 226 14.90 -5.44 -22.21
C GLY A 226 13.40 -5.53 -22.53
N SER A 227 12.78 -6.62 -22.13
CA SER A 227 11.34 -6.88 -22.21
C SER A 227 10.49 -5.90 -21.38
N GLU A 228 9.24 -5.70 -21.78
CA GLU A 228 8.27 -4.92 -20.98
C GLU A 228 7.85 -5.66 -19.70
N GLU A 229 7.66 -6.98 -19.76
CA GLU A 229 7.36 -7.81 -18.58
C GLU A 229 8.49 -7.79 -17.54
N GLY A 230 9.75 -7.75 -17.99
CA GLY A 230 10.90 -7.59 -17.09
C GLY A 230 10.86 -6.23 -16.39
N PHE A 231 10.46 -5.18 -17.11
CA PHE A 231 10.34 -3.83 -16.54
C PHE A 231 9.25 -3.79 -15.47
N GLU A 232 8.06 -4.32 -15.78
CA GLU A 232 6.94 -4.33 -14.85
C GLU A 232 7.28 -5.06 -13.55
N ARG A 233 8.02 -6.17 -13.63
CA ARG A 233 8.50 -6.92 -12.46
C ARG A 233 9.46 -6.11 -11.60
N ILE A 234 10.47 -5.49 -12.21
CA ILE A 234 11.43 -4.64 -11.47
C ILE A 234 10.72 -3.44 -10.85
N ASN A 235 9.83 -2.79 -11.60
CA ASN A 235 9.05 -1.66 -11.10
C ASN A 235 8.16 -2.07 -9.92
N SER A 236 7.53 -3.25 -9.98
CA SER A 236 6.74 -3.81 -8.87
C SER A 236 7.57 -4.00 -7.61
N LEU A 237 8.78 -4.57 -7.72
CA LEU A 237 9.67 -4.78 -6.58
C LEU A 237 10.16 -3.47 -5.95
N ILE A 238 10.40 -2.44 -6.78
CA ILE A 238 10.78 -1.11 -6.28
C ILE A 238 9.60 -0.47 -5.55
N GLN A 239 8.39 -0.55 -6.09
CA GLN A 239 7.18 0.02 -5.51
C GLN A 239 6.73 -0.67 -4.22
N SER A 240 6.89 -1.99 -4.12
CA SER A 240 6.62 -2.73 -2.88
C SER A 240 7.71 -2.51 -1.82
N GLY A 241 8.84 -1.90 -2.19
CA GLY A 241 9.99 -1.70 -1.32
C GLY A 241 10.81 -2.98 -1.09
N GLU A 242 10.53 -4.06 -1.82
CA GLU A 242 11.33 -5.29 -1.82
C GLU A 242 12.70 -5.09 -2.49
N LEU A 243 12.79 -4.18 -3.46
CA LEU A 243 14.03 -3.80 -4.13
C LEU A 243 14.41 -2.35 -3.80
N LYS A 244 15.13 -2.18 -2.68
CA LYS A 244 15.70 -0.87 -2.27
C LYS A 244 17.14 -0.67 -2.74
N LEU A 245 17.90 -1.76 -2.77
CA LEU A 245 19.32 -1.78 -3.10
C LEU A 245 19.57 -2.72 -4.27
N LEU A 246 20.31 -2.25 -5.25
CA LEU A 246 20.74 -3.02 -6.41
C LEU A 246 22.26 -3.08 -6.41
N SER A 247 22.81 -4.25 -6.07
CA SER A 247 24.25 -4.47 -5.94
C SER A 247 24.94 -3.46 -5.00
N GLY A 248 24.24 -3.06 -3.93
CA GLY A 248 24.72 -2.11 -2.93
C GLY A 248 24.32 -0.65 -3.18
N PHE A 249 23.75 -0.32 -4.34
CA PHE A 249 23.33 1.04 -4.68
C PHE A 249 21.83 1.23 -4.50
N ARG A 250 21.41 2.36 -3.92
CA ARG A 250 19.99 2.66 -3.77
C ARG A 250 19.34 2.89 -5.12
N VAL A 251 18.21 2.22 -5.36
CA VAL A 251 17.40 2.41 -6.56
C VAL A 251 16.44 3.56 -6.31
N GLU A 252 16.55 4.64 -7.10
CA GLU A 252 15.67 5.80 -6.99
C GLU A 252 14.35 5.55 -7.73
N TYR A 253 14.44 5.15 -9.00
CA TYR A 253 13.28 4.76 -9.83
C TYR A 253 13.70 4.05 -11.12
N VAL A 254 12.73 3.45 -11.81
CA VAL A 254 12.87 2.85 -13.15
C VAL A 254 11.74 3.33 -14.06
N GLN A 255 12.03 3.63 -15.34
CA GLN A 255 11.03 4.05 -16.34
C GLN A 255 11.30 3.49 -17.75
N ILE A 256 10.26 3.40 -18.59
CA ILE A 256 10.39 3.10 -20.03
C ILE A 256 10.60 4.42 -20.80
N ARG A 257 11.51 4.41 -21.77
CA ARG A 257 11.74 5.54 -22.70
C ARG A 257 11.26 5.18 -24.10
N HIS A 258 10.22 5.85 -24.59
CA HIS A 258 9.80 5.76 -25.99
C HIS A 258 10.62 6.72 -26.85
N GLU A 259 11.13 6.24 -27.98
CA GLU A 259 11.80 7.09 -28.97
C GLU A 259 10.76 7.83 -29.81
N ASN A 260 10.32 8.99 -29.32
CA ASN A 260 10.11 10.17 -30.16
C ASN A 260 9.97 11.41 -29.27
N GLY A 261 10.74 12.44 -29.64
CA GLY A 261 10.96 13.62 -28.82
C GLY A 261 9.86 14.67 -28.87
N LYS A 262 9.96 15.54 -27.86
CA LYS A 262 9.33 16.87 -27.66
C LYS A 262 8.01 16.91 -26.87
N ASN A 263 8.14 17.48 -25.66
CA ASN A 263 7.17 18.32 -24.95
C ASN A 263 5.80 17.74 -24.55
N GLU A 264 5.77 16.66 -23.77
CA GLU A 264 4.54 16.23 -23.08
C GLU A 264 4.77 15.87 -21.59
N SER A 265 5.57 16.67 -20.89
CA SER A 265 5.91 16.45 -19.47
C SER A 265 4.71 16.55 -18.51
N ASN A 266 3.53 17.00 -18.95
CA ASN A 266 2.36 17.19 -18.07
C ASN A 266 1.17 16.26 -18.39
N GLN A 267 1.19 15.48 -19.48
CA GLN A 267 0.05 14.63 -19.86
C GLN A 267 0.20 13.18 -19.43
N ALA A 268 1.43 12.63 -19.41
CA ALA A 268 1.70 11.26 -18.95
C ALA A 268 1.51 11.07 -17.42
N LEU A 269 1.71 12.14 -16.63
CA LEU A 269 1.37 12.19 -15.20
C LEU A 269 -0.15 12.13 -14.95
N LEU A 270 -0.96 12.60 -15.91
CA LEU A 270 -2.43 12.54 -15.84
C LEU A 270 -2.99 11.19 -16.32
N GLU A 271 -2.33 10.53 -17.29
CA GLU A 271 -2.81 9.26 -17.85
C GLU A 271 -2.47 8.04 -16.99
N SER A 272 -1.33 8.06 -16.29
CA SER A 272 -1.00 7.07 -15.24
C SER A 272 -1.96 7.14 -14.03
N ARG A 273 -2.65 8.27 -13.80
CA ARG A 273 -3.71 8.40 -12.78
C ARG A 273 -5.03 7.74 -13.21
N LYS A 274 -5.29 7.55 -14.52
CA LYS A 274 -6.57 6.98 -15.02
C LYS A 274 -6.66 5.46 -14.88
N SER A 275 -5.58 4.69 -15.03
CA SER A 275 -5.61 3.24 -14.78
C SER A 275 -5.51 2.88 -13.30
N ARG A 276 -4.89 3.76 -12.50
CA ARG A 276 -4.85 3.72 -11.02
C ARG A 276 -6.25 3.93 -10.41
N SER A 277 -7.10 4.74 -11.08
CA SER A 277 -8.45 5.11 -10.64
C SER A 277 -9.44 3.94 -10.47
N GLN A 278 -9.32 2.81 -11.16
CA GLN A 278 -10.31 1.72 -11.03
C GLN A 278 -9.98 0.71 -9.93
N ARG A 279 -8.68 0.46 -9.70
CA ARG A 279 -8.21 -0.43 -8.61
C ARG A 279 -8.08 0.30 -7.27
N SER A 280 -7.70 1.59 -7.24
CA SER A 280 -7.70 2.38 -5.99
C SER A 280 -9.12 2.60 -5.49
N PHE A 281 -10.07 2.85 -6.40
CA PHE A 281 -11.47 3.09 -6.04
C PHE A 281 -12.11 1.89 -5.36
N ALA A 282 -11.89 0.66 -5.84
CA ALA A 282 -12.48 -0.53 -5.22
C ALA A 282 -11.94 -0.79 -3.79
N LEU A 283 -10.65 -0.55 -3.55
CA LEU A 283 -10.04 -0.65 -2.21
C LEU A 283 -10.52 0.47 -1.28
N GLU A 284 -10.60 1.70 -1.80
CA GLU A 284 -11.11 2.86 -1.05
C GLU A 284 -12.60 2.72 -0.71
N SER A 285 -13.43 2.22 -1.63
CA SER A 285 -14.84 1.90 -1.37
C SER A 285 -15.00 0.86 -0.27
N ILE A 286 -14.12 -0.15 -0.21
CA ILE A 286 -14.12 -1.15 0.87
C ILE A 286 -13.69 -0.51 2.19
N GLU A 287 -12.64 0.34 2.18
CA GLU A 287 -12.18 1.07 3.37
C GLU A 287 -13.28 1.99 3.93
N PHE A 288 -13.98 2.72 3.08
CA PHE A 288 -15.08 3.60 3.47
C PHE A 288 -16.35 2.85 3.86
N ALA A 289 -16.59 1.66 3.30
CA ALA A 289 -17.68 0.78 3.76
C ALA A 289 -17.39 0.20 5.15
N ALA A 290 -16.13 -0.17 5.43
CA ALA A 290 -15.70 -0.68 6.73
C ALA A 290 -15.66 0.42 7.81
N ASN A 291 -15.36 1.65 7.40
CA ASN A 291 -15.32 2.83 8.27
C ASN A 291 -16.01 4.03 7.58
N PRO A 292 -17.34 4.21 7.77
CA PRO A 292 -18.12 5.29 7.15
C PRO A 292 -17.98 6.64 7.86
N GLU A 293 -17.10 6.75 8.87
CA GLU A 293 -16.91 7.97 9.66
C GLU A 293 -16.43 9.15 8.80
N PRO A 294 -16.84 10.39 9.12
CA PRO A 294 -16.41 11.55 8.37
C PRO A 294 -14.89 11.76 8.45
N ARG A 295 -14.25 12.04 7.31
CA ARG A 295 -12.79 12.17 7.23
C ARG A 295 -12.29 13.58 7.54
N CYS A 296 -11.22 13.67 8.32
CA CYS A 296 -10.51 14.88 8.67
C CYS A 296 -9.10 14.83 8.06
N PRO A 297 -8.96 15.10 6.75
CA PRO A 297 -7.68 15.04 6.06
C PRO A 297 -6.74 16.19 6.46
N ILE A 298 -5.48 15.84 6.69
CA ILE A 298 -4.37 16.77 6.88
C ILE A 298 -3.16 16.36 6.03
N ILE A 299 -2.52 17.33 5.39
CA ILE A 299 -1.19 17.18 4.81
C ILE A 299 -0.17 17.84 5.72
N LEU A 300 0.84 17.09 6.16
CA LEU A 300 2.07 17.64 6.75
C LEU A 300 3.03 17.96 5.61
N LEU A 301 3.25 19.25 5.36
CA LEU A 301 4.11 19.76 4.29
C LEU A 301 5.46 20.17 4.88
N ILE A 302 6.46 19.31 4.77
CA ILE A 302 7.69 19.37 5.56
C ILE A 302 8.87 19.77 4.69
N ASP A 303 9.51 20.88 5.04
CA ASP A 303 10.80 21.26 4.50
C ASP A 303 11.89 20.31 5.04
N LYS A 304 12.66 19.72 4.13
CA LYS A 304 13.84 18.91 4.44
C LYS A 304 15.10 19.49 3.80
N SER A 305 15.16 20.78 3.53
CA SER A 305 16.33 21.45 2.98
C SER A 305 17.56 21.35 3.90
N GLY A 306 18.73 21.69 3.38
CA GLY A 306 20.00 21.56 4.12
C GLY A 306 20.05 22.34 5.45
N SER A 307 19.31 23.44 5.58
CA SER A 307 19.22 24.25 6.80
C SER A 307 18.57 23.52 7.98
N MET A 308 17.70 22.54 7.68
CA MET A 308 17.05 21.69 8.68
C MET A 308 18.01 20.64 9.28
N SER A 309 19.22 20.49 8.75
CA SER A 309 20.17 19.46 9.18
C SER A 309 20.59 19.58 10.65
N GLY A 310 20.87 18.44 11.28
CA GLY A 310 21.29 18.37 12.67
C GLY A 310 20.10 18.42 13.65
N GLU A 311 20.13 19.36 14.58
CA GLU A 311 19.14 19.47 15.65
C GLU A 311 17.68 19.69 15.16
N PRO A 312 17.39 20.55 14.17
CA PRO A 312 16.02 20.82 13.74
C PRO A 312 15.30 19.59 13.21
N ILE A 313 15.91 18.83 12.29
CA ILE A 313 15.28 17.63 11.73
C ILE A 313 15.08 16.55 12.79
N ASN A 314 16.00 16.43 13.76
CA ASN A 314 15.86 15.50 14.87
C ASN A 314 14.70 15.90 15.81
N ALA A 315 14.58 17.19 16.14
CA ALA A 315 13.49 17.71 16.95
C ALA A 315 12.14 17.60 16.21
N LEU A 316 12.11 17.84 14.90
CA LEU A 316 10.96 17.61 14.04
C LEU A 316 10.50 16.15 14.07
N LYS A 317 11.42 15.19 13.89
CA LYS A 317 11.12 13.75 13.97
C LYS A 317 10.52 13.35 15.32
N GLN A 318 11.07 13.87 16.42
CA GLN A 318 10.51 13.64 17.76
C GLN A 318 9.10 14.24 17.91
N GLY A 319 8.88 15.42 17.36
CA GLY A 319 7.57 16.06 17.29
C GLY A 319 6.56 15.23 16.48
N LEU A 320 6.96 14.70 15.32
CA LEU A 320 6.12 13.80 14.50
C LEU A 320 5.74 12.52 15.26
N ASN A 321 6.65 11.95 16.05
CA ASN A 321 6.32 10.81 16.92
C ASN A 321 5.29 11.19 17.98
N THR A 322 5.43 12.37 18.59
CA THR A 322 4.44 12.89 19.55
C THR A 322 3.06 13.07 18.89
N PHE A 323 3.03 13.60 17.67
CA PHE A 323 1.81 13.72 16.86
C PHE A 323 1.14 12.37 16.63
N LYS A 324 1.92 11.38 16.16
CA LYS A 324 1.46 10.00 15.94
C LYS A 324 0.85 9.41 17.21
N GLU A 325 1.60 9.41 18.30
CA GLU A 325 1.17 8.84 19.59
C GLU A 325 -0.11 9.49 20.09
N THR A 326 -0.21 10.81 20.00
CA THR A 326 -1.40 11.55 20.47
C THR A 326 -2.64 11.18 19.65
N LEU A 327 -2.52 11.11 18.32
CA LEU A 327 -3.66 10.73 17.47
C LEU A 327 -4.06 9.26 17.63
N GLN A 328 -3.10 8.36 17.85
CA GLN A 328 -3.36 6.92 17.95
C GLN A 328 -4.01 6.47 19.26
N VAL A 329 -3.95 7.31 20.29
CA VAL A 329 -4.62 7.07 21.57
C VAL A 329 -6.10 7.50 21.51
N ASP A 330 -6.46 8.45 20.65
CA ASP A 330 -7.85 8.94 20.55
C ASP A 330 -8.71 8.07 19.62
N SER A 331 -9.82 7.54 20.15
CA SER A 331 -10.67 6.58 19.46
C SER A 331 -11.40 7.15 18.24
N LEU A 332 -11.69 8.45 18.21
CA LEU A 332 -12.34 9.09 17.07
C LEU A 332 -11.30 9.55 16.05
N ALA A 333 -10.19 10.11 16.52
CA ALA A 333 -9.12 10.55 15.63
C ALA A 333 -8.55 9.39 14.81
N THR A 334 -8.36 8.21 15.42
CA THR A 334 -7.93 6.99 14.71
C THR A 334 -8.84 6.57 13.57
N GLN A 335 -10.14 6.87 13.65
CA GLN A 335 -11.13 6.52 12.62
C GLN A 335 -11.41 7.66 11.64
N ARG A 336 -11.14 8.91 12.01
CA ARG A 336 -11.52 10.10 11.24
C ARG A 336 -10.35 10.85 10.64
N VAL A 337 -9.23 11.00 11.35
CA VAL A 337 -8.09 11.78 10.88
C VAL A 337 -7.31 10.97 9.86
N GLU A 338 -7.10 11.56 8.68
CA GLU A 338 -6.25 11.01 7.63
C GLU A 338 -5.03 11.90 7.45
N VAL A 339 -3.84 11.32 7.47
CA VAL A 339 -2.57 12.04 7.41
C VAL A 339 -1.81 11.64 6.16
N ALA A 340 -1.45 12.62 5.34
CA ALA A 340 -0.45 12.49 4.31
C ALA A 340 0.79 13.31 4.67
N VAL A 341 1.97 12.88 4.21
CA VAL A 341 3.23 13.60 4.43
C VAL A 341 3.88 13.88 3.08
N VAL A 342 4.06 15.18 2.80
CA VAL A 342 4.79 15.67 1.63
C VAL A 342 6.05 16.33 2.14
N THR A 343 7.20 15.87 1.67
CA THR A 343 8.49 16.49 1.98
C THR A 343 9.01 17.24 0.77
N PHE A 344 9.66 18.38 0.98
CA PHE A 344 10.27 19.15 -0.11
C PHE A 344 11.68 19.62 0.21
N SER A 345 12.52 19.57 -0.82
CA SER A 345 13.86 20.14 -0.86
C SER A 345 14.13 20.69 -2.27
N ASP A 346 15.16 20.22 -2.96
CA ASP A 346 15.40 20.38 -4.41
C ASP A 346 14.27 19.83 -5.30
N GLY A 347 13.46 18.91 -4.76
CA GLY A 347 12.24 18.41 -5.37
C GLY A 347 11.19 18.11 -4.31
N VAL A 348 10.02 17.63 -4.75
CA VAL A 348 8.89 17.30 -3.88
C VAL A 348 8.66 15.79 -3.89
N THR A 349 8.47 15.20 -2.72
CA THR A 349 8.22 13.77 -2.54
C THR A 349 7.01 13.54 -1.66
N LEU A 350 6.09 12.68 -2.12
CA LEU A 350 5.04 12.12 -1.26
C LEU A 350 5.66 11.03 -0.40
N ALA A 351 6.09 11.39 0.81
CA ALA A 351 6.72 10.46 1.74
C ALA A 351 5.72 9.43 2.28
N GLN A 352 4.45 9.84 2.40
CA GLN A 352 3.34 8.94 2.71
C GLN A 352 2.03 9.52 2.17
N ASP A 353 1.23 8.68 1.49
CA ASP A 353 -0.12 9.06 1.05
C ASP A 353 -1.10 9.13 2.23
N PHE A 354 -2.34 9.60 1.98
CA PHE A 354 -3.38 9.65 3.00
C PHE A 354 -3.62 8.27 3.62
N THR A 355 -3.42 8.20 4.93
CA THR A 355 -3.75 7.01 5.72
C THR A 355 -4.43 7.42 7.02
N LEU A 356 -5.30 6.56 7.54
CA LEU A 356 -5.93 6.78 8.84
C LEU A 356 -4.88 6.93 9.94
N ALA A 357 -5.15 7.75 10.93
CA ALA A 357 -4.25 7.95 12.06
C ALA A 357 -3.89 6.63 12.78
N SER A 358 -4.78 5.62 12.78
CA SER A 358 -4.49 4.27 13.28
C SER A 358 -3.32 3.58 12.56
N HIS A 359 -3.10 3.89 11.28
CA HIS A 359 -2.07 3.31 10.44
C HIS A 359 -0.93 4.29 10.13
N PHE A 360 -1.01 5.52 10.63
CA PHE A 360 0.00 6.54 10.42
C PHE A 360 1.37 6.08 10.97
N VAL A 361 2.37 6.09 10.10
CA VAL A 361 3.77 5.92 10.48
C VAL A 361 4.55 7.19 10.18
N THR A 362 5.54 7.49 11.01
CA THR A 362 6.42 8.64 10.77
C THR A 362 7.42 8.27 9.68
N PRO A 363 7.47 9.02 8.56
CA PRO A 363 8.46 8.75 7.52
C PRO A 363 9.86 9.06 8.03
N ASP A 364 10.85 8.38 7.47
CA ASP A 364 12.25 8.74 7.71
C ASP A 364 12.62 9.94 6.82
N ILE A 365 13.03 11.04 7.45
CA ILE A 365 13.27 12.32 6.79
C ILE A 365 14.75 12.70 6.94
N GLU A 366 15.46 12.84 5.84
CA GLU A 366 16.84 13.30 5.83
C GLU A 366 16.93 14.70 5.22
N ALA A 367 17.69 15.57 5.88
CA ALA A 367 17.86 16.95 5.44
C ALA A 367 18.91 17.05 4.32
N GLY A 368 18.60 17.79 3.26
CA GLY A 368 19.49 18.07 2.14
C GLY A 368 18.75 18.73 0.97
N GLY A 369 19.47 19.46 0.12
CA GLY A 369 18.93 20.12 -1.07
C GLY A 369 18.40 21.55 -0.83
N ALA A 370 17.82 22.13 -1.90
CA ALA A 370 17.21 23.47 -1.92
C ALA A 370 15.76 23.46 -1.37
N THR A 371 14.89 24.42 -1.72
CA THR A 371 13.54 24.58 -1.12
C THR A 371 12.46 24.88 -2.17
N ALA A 372 12.01 23.85 -2.89
CA ALA A 372 10.96 23.89 -3.92
C ALA A 372 9.54 24.00 -3.33
N MET A 373 9.31 25.06 -2.56
CA MET A 373 8.11 25.27 -1.76
C MET A 373 6.84 25.48 -2.59
N GLY A 374 6.90 26.24 -3.68
CA GLY A 374 5.75 26.48 -4.56
C GLY A 374 5.21 25.19 -5.17
N THR A 375 6.11 24.35 -5.68
CA THR A 375 5.80 23.03 -6.23
C THR A 375 5.19 22.12 -5.15
N ALA A 376 5.66 22.24 -3.90
CA ALA A 376 5.17 21.44 -2.78
C ALA A 376 3.73 21.83 -2.36
N ILE A 377 3.44 23.14 -2.38
CA ILE A 377 2.08 23.66 -2.18
C ILE A 377 1.15 23.17 -3.29
N GLU A 378 1.59 23.24 -4.55
CA GLU A 378 0.77 22.80 -5.69
C GLU A 378 0.43 21.30 -5.61
N LEU A 379 1.42 20.45 -5.31
CA LEU A 379 1.16 19.02 -5.11
C LEU A 379 0.18 18.79 -3.96
N SER A 380 0.31 19.53 -2.86
CA SER A 380 -0.58 19.41 -1.71
C SER A 380 -2.04 19.78 -2.06
N LEU A 381 -2.23 20.85 -2.85
CA LEU A 381 -3.54 21.23 -3.36
C LEU A 381 -4.14 20.14 -4.26
N GLU A 382 -3.34 19.55 -5.15
CA GLU A 382 -3.79 18.45 -6.01
C GLU A 382 -4.18 17.20 -5.22
N LEU A 383 -3.37 16.79 -4.24
CA LEU A 383 -3.65 15.65 -3.38
C LEU A 383 -4.96 15.83 -2.61
N ILE A 384 -5.19 17.03 -2.07
CA ILE A 384 -6.45 17.37 -1.41
C ILE A 384 -7.65 17.27 -2.36
N GLU A 385 -7.57 17.85 -3.56
CA GLU A 385 -8.70 17.79 -4.49
C GLU A 385 -8.97 16.36 -4.98
N GLY A 386 -7.92 15.57 -5.20
CA GLY A 386 -8.03 14.14 -5.49
C GLY A 386 -8.75 13.38 -4.36
N ARG A 387 -8.30 13.59 -3.12
CA ARG A 387 -8.89 12.90 -1.96
C ARG A 387 -10.34 13.33 -1.69
N LYS A 388 -10.66 14.62 -1.84
CA LYS A 388 -12.06 15.12 -1.77
C LYS A 388 -12.96 14.45 -2.80
N LYS A 389 -12.46 14.25 -4.03
CA LYS A 389 -13.21 13.59 -5.09
C LYS A 389 -13.55 12.16 -4.69
N ILE A 390 -12.56 11.42 -4.19
CA ILE A 390 -12.73 10.05 -3.67
C ILE A 390 -13.80 10.00 -2.57
N TYR A 391 -13.77 10.93 -1.60
CA TYR A 391 -14.80 10.98 -0.55
C TYR A 391 -16.20 11.18 -1.13
N ARG A 392 -16.37 12.13 -2.06
CA ARG A 392 -17.68 12.42 -2.67
C ARG A 392 -18.22 11.23 -3.46
N GLU A 393 -17.36 10.58 -4.23
CA GLU A 393 -17.73 9.42 -5.03
C GLU A 393 -18.10 8.20 -4.18
N ASN A 394 -17.59 8.11 -2.94
CA ASN A 394 -17.92 7.07 -1.97
C ASN A 394 -18.96 7.49 -0.93
N GLY A 395 -19.59 8.66 -1.08
CA GLY A 395 -20.61 9.15 -0.14
C GLY A 395 -20.08 9.46 1.27
N VAL A 396 -18.78 9.65 1.42
CA VAL A 396 -18.13 9.93 2.71
C VAL A 396 -18.07 11.43 2.93
N ASN A 397 -18.57 11.86 4.09
CA ASN A 397 -18.46 13.25 4.51
C ASN A 397 -17.02 13.56 4.94
N TYR A 398 -16.61 14.82 4.81
CA TYR A 398 -15.28 15.24 5.25
C TYR A 398 -15.30 16.64 5.87
N TYR A 399 -14.41 16.86 6.83
CA TYR A 399 -14.12 18.17 7.42
C TYR A 399 -13.25 19.01 6.47
N ARG A 400 -13.25 20.34 6.62
CA ARG A 400 -12.40 21.23 5.85
C ARG A 400 -10.93 20.77 5.97
N PRO A 401 -10.27 20.37 4.87
CA PRO A 401 -8.93 19.80 4.94
C PRO A 401 -7.86 20.80 5.35
N TRP A 402 -6.83 20.29 6.02
CA TRP A 402 -5.72 21.11 6.52
C TRP A 402 -4.44 20.85 5.74
N ILE A 403 -3.68 21.90 5.47
CA ILE A 403 -2.29 21.80 5.03
C ILE A 403 -1.46 22.52 6.08
N PHE A 404 -0.53 21.80 6.70
CA PHE A 404 0.30 22.28 7.79
C PHE A 404 1.76 22.26 7.34
N MET A 405 2.25 23.42 6.93
CA MET A 405 3.59 23.61 6.38
C MET A 405 4.58 23.98 7.47
N ILE A 406 5.75 23.35 7.43
CA ILE A 406 6.88 23.63 8.32
C ILE A 406 8.10 23.90 7.45
N THR A 407 8.71 25.07 7.60
CA THR A 407 9.88 25.48 6.80
C THR A 407 10.80 26.40 7.58
N ASP A 408 12.10 26.30 7.33
CA ASP A 408 13.13 27.21 7.86
C ASP A 408 13.74 28.13 6.78
N GLY A 409 13.19 28.11 5.56
CA GLY A 409 13.82 28.71 4.39
C GLY A 409 12.89 29.53 3.50
N GLN A 410 13.48 30.09 2.45
CA GLN A 410 12.78 30.84 1.40
C GLN A 410 12.43 29.93 0.22
N PRO A 411 11.30 30.17 -0.46
CA PRO A 411 10.98 29.46 -1.69
C PRO A 411 12.05 29.71 -2.77
N THR A 412 12.48 28.67 -3.47
CA THR A 412 13.47 28.75 -4.56
C THR A 412 12.87 28.56 -5.95
N ASP A 413 11.55 28.48 -6.05
CA ASP A 413 10.78 28.24 -7.28
C ASP A 413 9.70 29.31 -7.50
N ASN A 414 8.84 29.13 -8.52
CA ASN A 414 7.78 30.07 -8.86
C ASN A 414 6.56 29.92 -7.92
N TRP A 415 6.74 30.32 -6.66
CA TRP A 415 5.79 30.13 -5.57
C TRP A 415 4.59 31.07 -5.64
N GLU A 416 4.68 32.19 -6.35
CA GLU A 416 3.62 33.22 -6.41
C GLU A 416 2.35 32.70 -7.11
N GLN A 417 2.49 31.76 -8.05
CA GLN A 417 1.34 31.08 -8.63
C GLN A 417 0.66 30.14 -7.64
N ALA A 418 1.46 29.35 -6.91
CA ALA A 418 0.99 28.45 -5.88
C ALA A 418 0.28 29.21 -4.74
N ALA A 419 0.86 30.32 -4.30
CA ALA A 419 0.30 31.23 -3.30
C ALA A 419 -1.08 31.77 -3.72
N ARG A 420 -1.24 32.22 -4.97
CA ARG A 420 -2.55 32.69 -5.46
C ARG A 420 -3.62 31.59 -5.41
N ARG A 421 -3.28 30.37 -5.86
CA ARG A 421 -4.21 29.24 -5.80
C ARG A 421 -4.54 28.83 -4.37
N LEU A 422 -3.55 28.87 -3.49
CA LEU A 422 -3.70 28.62 -2.07
C LEU A 422 -4.67 29.63 -1.43
N GLN A 423 -4.44 30.93 -1.63
CA GLN A 423 -5.31 32.01 -1.14
C GLN A 423 -6.74 31.92 -1.69
N GLU A 424 -6.91 31.55 -2.96
CA GLU A 424 -8.24 31.28 -3.53
C GLU A 424 -8.93 30.11 -2.82
N ALA A 425 -8.21 29.02 -2.58
CA ALA A 425 -8.74 27.85 -1.88
C ALA A 425 -9.07 28.16 -0.40
N GLU A 426 -8.33 29.03 0.27
CA GLU A 426 -8.63 29.50 1.62
C GLU A 426 -9.85 30.43 1.68
N SER A 427 -9.91 31.43 0.80
CA SER A 427 -11.01 32.41 0.74
C SER A 427 -12.35 31.77 0.38
N THR A 428 -12.33 30.68 -0.37
CA THR A 428 -13.51 29.86 -0.70
C THR A 428 -13.82 28.78 0.34
N ASN A 429 -13.15 28.81 1.50
CA ASN A 429 -13.28 27.85 2.60
C ASN A 429 -13.04 26.38 2.21
N ARG A 430 -12.30 26.13 1.13
CA ARG A 430 -12.02 24.77 0.63
C ARG A 430 -10.93 24.06 1.41
N ILE A 431 -9.99 24.79 2.00
CA ILE A 431 -8.89 24.26 2.84
C ILE A 431 -8.51 25.27 3.93
N SER A 432 -7.88 24.82 5.00
CA SER A 432 -7.20 25.68 5.98
C SER A 432 -5.69 25.47 5.85
N PHE A 433 -4.93 26.55 5.66
CA PHE A 433 -3.48 26.47 5.58
C PHE A 433 -2.83 27.09 6.82
N PHE A 434 -1.83 26.40 7.36
CA PHE A 434 -1.02 26.85 8.47
C PHE A 434 0.44 26.81 8.05
N SER A 435 1.14 27.94 8.16
CA SER A 435 2.57 28.05 7.89
C SER A 435 3.32 28.23 9.20
N VAL A 436 4.31 27.37 9.43
CA VAL A 436 5.21 27.44 10.58
C VAL A 436 6.62 27.72 10.09
N GLY A 437 7.11 28.91 10.42
CA GLY A 437 8.50 29.29 10.24
C GLY A 437 9.35 28.72 11.37
N VAL A 438 10.51 28.18 11.04
CA VAL A 438 11.49 27.66 11.98
C VAL A 438 12.77 28.50 11.88
N ARG A 439 13.33 28.91 13.03
CA ARG A 439 14.55 29.74 13.08
C ARG A 439 14.47 31.00 12.21
N ASP A 440 15.30 31.09 11.18
CA ASP A 440 15.49 32.27 10.33
C ASP A 440 14.57 32.27 9.10
N ALA A 441 13.44 31.53 9.17
CA ALA A 441 12.43 31.50 8.12
C ALA A 441 11.98 32.91 7.73
N ASP A 442 11.78 33.13 6.43
CA ASP A 442 11.34 34.44 5.92
C ASP A 442 9.84 34.63 6.16
N MET A 443 9.52 35.19 7.32
CA MET A 443 8.14 35.43 7.76
C MET A 443 7.39 36.40 6.84
N GLU A 444 8.09 37.29 6.12
CA GLU A 444 7.46 38.23 5.20
C GLU A 444 7.01 37.54 3.91
N ILE A 445 7.82 36.61 3.40
CA ILE A 445 7.42 35.76 2.27
C ILE A 445 6.30 34.80 2.70
N LEU A 446 6.39 34.19 3.89
CA LEU A 446 5.32 33.31 4.39
C LEU A 446 3.97 34.04 4.54
N ARG A 447 3.98 35.32 4.93
CA ARG A 447 2.77 36.19 4.96
C ARG A 447 2.18 36.42 3.58
N GLN A 448 2.99 36.40 2.52
CA GLN A 448 2.53 36.55 1.15
C GLN A 448 1.96 35.25 0.58
N ILE A 449 2.29 34.09 1.16
CA ILE A 449 1.85 32.77 0.68
C ILE A 449 0.43 32.45 1.14
N SER A 450 0.12 32.65 2.42
CA SER A 450 -1.17 32.27 3.01
C SER A 450 -1.97 33.45 3.51
N SER A 451 -3.30 33.31 3.54
CA SER A 451 -4.20 34.31 4.10
C SER A 451 -4.14 34.34 5.63
N ASN A 452 -3.88 33.18 6.24
CA ASN A 452 -3.62 33.09 7.68
C ASN A 452 -2.20 33.57 7.98
N PRO A 453 -2.00 34.30 9.08
CA PRO A 453 -0.68 34.73 9.49
C PRO A 453 0.22 33.52 9.80
N PRO A 454 1.46 33.49 9.31
CA PRO A 454 2.42 32.45 9.66
C PRO A 454 2.80 32.53 11.13
N MET A 455 3.23 31.40 11.69
CA MET A 455 3.70 31.31 13.07
C MET A 455 5.18 30.98 13.12
N LEU A 456 5.97 31.79 13.82
CA LEU A 456 7.36 31.50 14.12
C LEU A 456 7.43 30.57 15.34
N LEU A 457 8.08 29.41 15.17
CA LEU A 457 8.29 28.43 16.23
C LEU A 457 9.21 28.99 17.33
N ASN A 458 8.85 28.79 18.59
CA ASN A 458 9.70 29.14 19.72
C ASN A 458 10.92 28.20 19.78
N GLY A 459 12.03 28.62 19.19
CA GLY A 459 13.22 27.78 19.05
C GLY A 459 12.92 26.53 18.22
N LEU A 460 13.11 25.34 18.79
CA LEU A 460 12.81 24.06 18.16
C LEU A 460 11.72 23.29 18.92
N ASP A 461 10.73 24.00 19.51
CA ASP A 461 9.63 23.39 20.27
C ASP A 461 8.57 22.69 19.37
N PHE A 462 9.04 21.82 18.48
CA PHE A 462 8.20 21.00 17.61
C PHE A 462 7.26 20.11 18.42
N ARG A 463 7.69 19.66 19.60
CA ARG A 463 6.87 18.80 20.48
C ARG A 463 5.58 19.51 20.89
N SER A 464 5.66 20.72 21.43
CA SER A 464 4.44 21.46 21.84
C SER A 464 3.59 21.84 20.65
N MET A 465 4.21 22.15 19.51
CA MET A 465 3.53 22.46 18.25
C MET A 465 2.73 21.27 17.70
N PHE A 466 3.33 20.08 17.63
CA PHE A 466 2.64 18.86 17.21
C PHE A 466 1.62 18.36 18.23
N LEU A 467 1.84 18.59 19.53
CA LEU A 467 0.83 18.33 20.56
C LEU A 467 -0.38 19.27 20.39
N TRP A 468 -0.16 20.53 20.07
CA TRP A 468 -1.25 21.46 19.75
C TRP A 468 -1.99 21.04 18.49
N LEU A 469 -1.27 20.64 17.43
CA LEU A 469 -1.85 20.23 16.16
C LEU A 469 -2.71 18.96 16.33
N SER A 470 -2.19 17.93 16.98
CA SER A 470 -2.93 16.69 17.26
C SER A 470 -4.18 16.96 18.12
N ASN A 471 -4.07 17.74 19.19
CA ASN A 471 -5.23 18.14 20.01
C ASN A 471 -6.27 18.94 19.22
N SER A 472 -5.83 19.77 18.28
CA SER A 472 -6.71 20.53 17.38
C SER A 472 -7.47 19.60 16.45
N LEU A 473 -6.79 18.62 15.85
CA LEU A 473 -7.43 17.60 15.01
C LEU A 473 -8.38 16.69 15.80
N VAL A 474 -8.03 16.32 17.04
CA VAL A 474 -8.93 15.59 17.94
C VAL A 474 -10.21 16.39 18.15
N ARG A 475 -10.11 17.68 18.48
CA ARG A 475 -11.29 18.56 18.63
C ARG A 475 -12.13 18.65 17.37
N VAL A 476 -11.50 18.86 16.21
CA VAL A 476 -12.20 18.93 14.91
C VAL A 476 -12.87 17.60 14.58
N SER A 477 -12.16 16.48 14.72
CA SER A 477 -12.69 15.15 14.44
C SER A 477 -13.85 14.77 15.38
N SER A 478 -13.89 15.31 16.59
CA SER A 478 -15.00 15.14 17.54
C SER A 478 -16.18 16.09 17.31
N SER A 479 -16.04 17.12 16.48
CA SER A 479 -17.06 18.15 16.29
C SER A 479 -18.13 17.73 15.28
N LYS A 480 -19.25 18.47 15.27
CA LYS A 480 -20.22 18.40 14.17
C LYS A 480 -19.59 18.94 12.88
N LEU A 481 -19.94 18.34 11.75
CA LEU A 481 -19.56 18.84 10.43
C LEU A 481 -20.08 20.27 10.23
N ALA A 482 -19.27 21.11 9.57
CA ALA A 482 -19.53 22.54 9.34
C ALA A 482 -19.65 23.42 10.61
N ALA A 483 -19.42 22.88 11.82
CA ALA A 483 -19.33 23.71 13.02
C ALA A 483 -18.03 24.51 13.03
N GLN A 484 -18.10 25.76 13.48
CA GLN A 484 -16.91 26.54 13.77
C GLN A 484 -16.29 26.00 15.08
N VAL A 485 -15.10 25.41 14.98
CA VAL A 485 -14.39 24.83 16.13
C VAL A 485 -13.36 25.83 16.62
N GLN A 486 -13.43 26.17 17.91
CA GLN A 486 -12.40 26.97 18.56
C GLN A 486 -11.18 26.10 18.85
N LEU A 487 -10.07 26.40 18.18
CA LEU A 487 -8.81 25.70 18.37
C LEU A 487 -8.21 26.03 19.76
N PRO A 488 -7.38 25.14 20.32
CA PRO A 488 -6.63 25.45 21.54
C PRO A 488 -5.79 26.72 21.36
N PRO A 489 -5.48 27.46 22.44
CA PRO A 489 -4.56 28.58 22.35
C PRO A 489 -3.17 28.12 21.89
N VAL A 490 -2.52 28.89 21.03
CA VAL A 490 -1.15 28.60 20.58
C VAL A 490 -0.17 29.12 21.63
N ALA A 491 0.68 28.22 22.15
CA ALA A 491 1.73 28.55 23.13
C ALA A 491 3.15 28.23 22.63
N TRP A 492 3.27 27.56 21.47
CA TRP A 492 4.53 27.05 20.92
C TRP A 492 5.19 28.02 19.93
N GLY A 493 4.57 29.16 19.62
CA GLY A 493 5.08 30.12 18.65
C GLY A 493 4.42 31.48 18.75
N VAL A 494 4.95 32.41 17.95
CA VAL A 494 4.48 33.81 17.84
C VAL A 494 4.12 34.12 16.39
N VAL A 495 3.25 35.12 16.17
CA VAL A 495 2.81 35.56 14.83
C VAL A 495 3.77 36.58 14.22
#